data_AF-A0A939WVV1-F1
#
_entry.id   AF-A0A939WVV1-F1
#
_cell.length_a   1.000
_cell.length_b   1.000
_cell.length_c   1.000
_cell.angle_alpha   90.00
_cell.angle_beta   90.00
_cell.angle_gamma   90.00
#
_symmetry.space_group_name_H-M   'P 1'
#
loop_
_entity.id
_entity.type
_entity.pdbx_description
1 polymer ?
#
loop_
_entity_poly.entity_id
_entity_poly.type
_entity_poly.pdbx_seq_one_letter_code
_entity_poly.pdbx_strand_id
1 'polypeptide(L)'
;EELQNLLQKIVKEHKKVIFNGNGYTDEWVEEAAKRGLPNIRTTMEALQALTKKENVALFEKYGVFNKRELDSRYEVNMEDYHKKIHIEGKIAFDIAKNVVLPQVLCAYSNALKTNEMAKTQGFYAVDGYARELGEKLKGLEEAIAKMESALGDKHEAILDAMANLRIIVDKIESIVPDEKWPLPKYREMLFIY
;
A
#
# COMPACT_ATOMS: atom_id res chain seq x y z
N GLU A 1 -34.91 38.37 -14.82
CA GLU A 1 -33.75 38.43 -15.75
C GLU A 1 -32.39 38.37 -15.04
N GLU A 2 -32.17 39.10 -13.93
CA GLU A 2 -30.89 39.07 -13.19
C GLU A 2 -30.46 37.67 -12.71
N LEU A 3 -31.39 36.87 -12.19
CA LEU A 3 -31.12 35.50 -11.76
C LEU A 3 -30.59 34.63 -12.91
N GLN A 4 -31.15 34.80 -14.11
CA GLN A 4 -30.80 33.98 -15.27
C GLN A 4 -29.43 34.36 -15.82
N ASN A 5 -29.07 35.64 -15.77
CA ASN A 5 -27.73 36.12 -16.09
C ASN A 5 -26.69 35.63 -15.06
N LEU A 6 -27.03 35.61 -13.78
CA LEU A 6 -26.18 35.08 -12.72
C LEU A 6 -25.90 33.58 -12.92
N LEU A 7 -26.93 32.78 -13.19
CA LEU A 7 -26.79 31.34 -13.44
C LEU A 7 -25.91 31.06 -14.68
N GLN A 8 -26.12 31.78 -15.78
CA GLN A 8 -25.29 31.62 -16.98
C GLN A 8 -23.82 31.96 -16.72
N LYS A 9 -23.53 32.96 -15.89
CA LYS A 9 -22.17 33.34 -15.50
C LYS A 9 -21.49 32.24 -14.68
N ILE A 10 -22.17 31.74 -13.65
CA ILE A 10 -21.68 30.64 -12.80
C ILE A 10 -21.36 29.41 -13.64
N VAL A 11 -22.26 29.02 -14.55
CA VAL A 11 -22.02 27.86 -15.42
C VAL A 11 -20.78 28.09 -16.28
N LYS A 12 -20.61 29.25 -16.90
CA LYS A 12 -19.42 29.55 -17.73
C LYS A 12 -18.11 29.48 -16.93
N GLU A 13 -18.10 29.98 -15.70
CA GLU A 13 -16.91 30.03 -14.84
C GLU A 13 -16.53 28.64 -14.28
N HIS A 14 -17.51 27.79 -13.98
CA HIS A 14 -17.30 26.51 -13.30
C HIS A 14 -17.47 25.27 -14.19
N LYS A 15 -17.87 25.42 -15.46
CA LYS A 15 -18.07 24.29 -16.41
C LYS A 15 -16.89 23.32 -16.49
N LYS A 16 -15.67 23.80 -16.28
CA LYS A 16 -14.45 22.97 -16.30
C LYS A 16 -14.49 21.77 -15.33
N VAL A 17 -15.22 21.90 -14.22
CA VAL A 17 -15.36 20.85 -13.19
C VAL A 17 -16.44 19.83 -13.56
N ILE A 18 -17.35 20.17 -14.47
CA ILE A 18 -18.44 19.27 -14.87
C ILE A 18 -17.90 18.19 -15.81
N PHE A 19 -18.00 16.94 -15.40
CA PHE A 19 -17.63 15.78 -16.19
C PHE A 19 -18.64 14.65 -15.96
N ASN A 20 -19.17 14.10 -17.05
CA ASN A 20 -20.21 13.06 -17.04
C ASN A 20 -19.72 11.75 -17.71
N GLY A 21 -18.40 11.60 -17.87
CA GLY A 21 -17.78 10.40 -18.44
C GLY A 21 -17.27 9.43 -17.38
N ASN A 22 -16.43 8.48 -17.78
CA ASN A 22 -15.77 7.56 -16.86
C ASN A 22 -14.60 8.28 -16.14
N GLY A 23 -14.71 8.45 -14.82
CA GLY A 23 -13.69 9.13 -14.01
C GLY A 23 -12.45 8.30 -13.69
N TYR A 24 -12.41 7.01 -14.07
CA TYR A 24 -11.33 6.08 -13.74
C TYR A 24 -10.37 5.80 -14.91
N THR A 25 -10.69 6.28 -16.11
CA THR A 25 -9.86 6.07 -17.30
C THR A 25 -8.67 7.01 -17.36
N ASP A 26 -7.54 6.56 -17.92
CA ASP A 26 -6.37 7.40 -18.15
C ASP A 26 -6.68 8.61 -19.04
N GLU A 27 -7.64 8.46 -19.97
CA GLU A 27 -8.17 9.55 -20.79
C GLU A 27 -8.70 10.72 -19.95
N TRP A 28 -9.36 10.42 -18.82
CA TRP A 28 -9.86 11.46 -17.92
C TRP A 28 -8.73 12.12 -17.15
N VAL A 29 -7.69 11.38 -16.77
CA VAL A 29 -6.51 11.96 -16.10
C VAL A 29 -5.85 13.01 -16.99
N GLU A 30 -5.68 12.72 -18.28
CA GLU A 30 -5.15 13.67 -19.26
C GLU A 30 -6.10 14.85 -19.50
N GLU A 31 -7.40 14.58 -19.60
CA GLU A 31 -8.41 15.62 -19.82
C GLU A 31 -8.52 16.56 -18.62
N ALA A 32 -8.52 16.02 -17.39
CA ALA A 32 -8.53 16.78 -16.15
C ALA A 32 -7.29 17.68 -16.04
N ALA A 33 -6.11 17.17 -16.42
CA ALA A 33 -4.88 17.97 -16.48
C ALA A 33 -5.00 19.11 -17.49
N LYS A 34 -5.55 18.86 -18.70
CA LYS A 34 -5.83 19.91 -19.71
C LYS A 34 -6.81 20.97 -19.20
N ARG A 35 -7.78 20.58 -18.36
CA ARG A 35 -8.75 21.47 -17.71
C ARG A 35 -8.17 22.22 -16.50
N GLY A 36 -6.93 21.96 -16.11
CA GLY A 36 -6.27 22.55 -14.96
C GLY A 36 -6.84 22.07 -13.62
N LEU A 37 -7.45 20.88 -13.60
CA LEU A 37 -7.93 20.25 -12.37
C LEU A 37 -6.74 19.57 -11.66
N PRO A 38 -6.52 19.84 -10.36
CA PRO A 38 -5.42 19.23 -9.64
C PRO A 38 -5.65 17.71 -9.49
N ASN A 39 -4.64 16.92 -9.85
CA ASN A 39 -4.59 15.49 -9.60
C ASN A 39 -3.42 15.20 -8.65
N ILE A 40 -3.70 15.20 -7.35
CA ILE A 40 -2.70 15.00 -6.30
C ILE A 40 -2.76 13.54 -5.85
N ARG A 41 -1.71 12.77 -6.12
CA ARG A 41 -1.69 11.31 -5.91
C ARG A 41 -1.16 10.90 -4.55
N THR A 42 -0.35 11.74 -3.91
CA THR A 42 0.28 11.42 -2.63
C THR A 42 -0.42 12.13 -1.48
N THR A 43 -0.57 11.43 -0.36
CA THR A 43 -1.21 11.98 0.84
C THR A 43 -0.48 13.24 1.33
N MET A 44 0.85 13.26 1.27
CA MET A 44 1.64 14.41 1.70
C MET A 44 1.35 15.67 0.88
N GLU A 45 1.34 15.56 -0.45
CA GLU A 45 1.00 16.69 -1.32
C GLU A 45 -0.47 17.12 -1.12
N ALA A 46 -1.36 16.17 -0.84
CA ALA A 46 -2.76 16.46 -0.58
C ALA A 46 -2.92 17.25 0.73
N LEU A 47 -2.18 16.88 1.77
CA LEU A 47 -2.15 17.60 3.05
C LEU A 47 -1.59 19.02 2.89
N GLN A 48 -0.57 19.22 2.04
CA GLN A 48 -0.03 20.56 1.74
C GLN A 48 -1.07 21.49 1.12
N ALA A 49 -2.17 20.98 0.56
CA ALA A 49 -3.25 21.84 0.09
C ALA A 49 -3.90 22.64 1.23
N LEU A 50 -3.85 22.18 2.48
CA LEU A 50 -4.42 22.89 3.63
C LEU A 50 -3.71 24.22 3.94
N THR A 51 -2.41 24.30 3.66
CA THR A 51 -1.58 25.48 3.94
C THR A 51 -1.52 26.48 2.78
N LYS A 52 -2.18 26.16 1.64
CA LYS A 52 -2.28 27.07 0.49
C LYS A 52 -3.03 28.35 0.85
N LYS A 53 -2.51 29.50 0.42
CA LYS A 53 -3.04 30.83 0.76
C LYS A 53 -4.50 31.00 0.36
N GLU A 54 -4.90 30.43 -0.78
CA GLU A 54 -6.27 30.48 -1.29
C GLU A 54 -7.23 29.74 -0.34
N ASN A 55 -6.79 28.60 0.18
CA ASN A 55 -7.59 27.78 1.10
C ASN A 55 -7.64 28.41 2.49
N VAL A 56 -6.53 28.95 2.98
CA VAL A 56 -6.50 29.72 4.23
C VAL A 56 -7.46 30.92 4.15
N ALA A 57 -7.40 31.69 3.08
CA ALA A 57 -8.29 32.85 2.87
C ALA A 57 -9.77 32.43 2.79
N LEU A 58 -10.07 31.28 2.18
CA LEU A 58 -11.42 30.72 2.15
C LEU A 58 -11.92 30.43 3.57
N PHE A 59 -11.15 29.68 4.37
CA PHE A 59 -11.57 29.30 5.72
C PHE A 59 -11.64 30.50 6.68
N GLU A 60 -10.75 31.47 6.54
CA GLU A 60 -10.76 32.71 7.33
C GLU A 60 -11.98 33.57 7.00
N LYS A 61 -12.31 33.72 5.71
CA LYS A 61 -13.47 34.51 5.26
C LYS A 61 -14.79 34.00 5.85
N TYR A 62 -14.94 32.68 5.98
CA TYR A 62 -16.15 32.06 6.52
C TYR A 62 -16.08 31.81 8.04
N GLY A 63 -15.01 32.22 8.72
CA GLY A 63 -14.85 32.07 10.17
C GLY A 63 -14.77 30.62 10.64
N VAL A 64 -14.35 29.70 9.76
CA VAL A 64 -14.28 28.26 10.07
C VAL A 64 -12.95 27.91 10.73
N PHE A 65 -11.83 28.36 10.15
CA PHE A 65 -10.50 28.20 10.72
C PHE A 65 -9.67 29.46 10.51
N ASN A 66 -8.75 29.71 11.43
CA ASN A 66 -7.66 30.67 11.23
C ASN A 66 -6.40 29.97 10.68
N LYS A 67 -5.45 30.77 10.17
CA LYS A 67 -4.17 30.23 9.66
C LYS A 67 -3.45 29.29 10.63
N ARG A 68 -3.39 29.64 11.92
CA ARG A 68 -2.69 28.85 12.94
C ARG A 68 -3.34 27.49 13.16
N GLU A 69 -4.66 27.41 13.10
CA GLU A 69 -5.42 26.17 13.21
C GLU A 69 -5.22 25.28 11.99
N LEU A 70 -5.18 25.85 10.79
CA LEU A 70 -4.88 25.08 9.57
C LEU A 70 -3.46 24.52 9.58
N ASP A 71 -2.48 25.33 9.98
CA ASP A 71 -1.08 24.88 10.13
C ASP A 71 -1.01 23.75 11.17
N SER A 72 -1.70 23.89 12.30
CA SER A 72 -1.75 22.86 13.35
C SER A 72 -2.39 21.56 12.84
N ARG A 73 -3.45 21.65 12.04
CA ARG A 73 -4.09 20.47 11.42
C ARG A 73 -3.19 19.79 10.40
N TYR A 74 -2.45 20.56 9.61
CA TYR A 74 -1.47 20.03 8.67
C TYR A 74 -0.41 19.20 9.41
N GLU A 75 0.18 19.76 10.48
CA GLU A 75 1.19 19.07 11.28
C GLU A 75 0.65 17.79 11.92
N VAL A 76 -0.52 17.85 12.57
CA VAL A 76 -1.15 16.67 13.20
C VAL A 76 -1.44 15.57 12.18
N ASN A 77 -1.97 15.91 11.01
CA ASN A 77 -2.27 14.94 9.97
C ASN A 77 -1.00 14.34 9.36
N MET A 78 0.07 15.13 9.23
CA MET A 78 1.35 14.65 8.74
C MET A 78 2.00 13.69 9.73
N GLU A 79 1.96 14.02 11.02
CA GLU A 79 2.41 13.16 12.10
C GLU A 79 1.63 11.84 12.15
N ASP A 80 0.30 11.89 12.05
CA ASP A 80 -0.57 10.71 12.00
C ASP A 80 -0.24 9.82 10.79
N TYR A 81 -0.03 10.42 9.62
CA TYR A 81 0.39 9.70 8.42
C TYR A 81 1.72 8.97 8.63
N HIS A 82 2.76 9.66 9.11
CA HIS A 82 4.06 9.05 9.36
C HIS A 82 3.99 7.93 10.41
N LYS A 83 3.23 8.13 11.49
CA LYS A 83 3.01 7.13 12.52
C LYS A 83 2.31 5.89 11.99
N LYS A 84 1.25 6.05 11.19
CA LYS A 84 0.52 4.94 10.58
C LYS A 84 1.41 4.10 9.69
N ILE A 85 2.14 4.72 8.76
CA ILE A 85 3.07 3.99 7.88
C ILE A 85 4.14 3.25 8.68
N HIS A 86 4.69 3.88 9.72
CA HIS A 86 5.69 3.23 10.56
C HIS A 86 5.13 2.04 11.34
N ILE A 87 3.92 2.16 11.90
CA ILE A 87 3.23 1.07 12.61
C ILE A 87 2.92 -0.08 11.65
N GLU A 88 2.33 0.21 10.50
CA GLU A 88 2.02 -0.80 9.48
C GLU A 88 3.29 -1.53 9.01
N GLY A 89 4.35 -0.78 8.74
CA GLY A 89 5.64 -1.35 8.37
C GLY A 89 6.22 -2.24 9.49
N LYS A 90 6.14 -1.80 10.74
CA LYS A 90 6.64 -2.57 11.88
C LYS A 90 5.86 -3.87 12.07
N ILE A 91 4.54 -3.83 11.95
CA ILE A 91 3.68 -5.01 12.00
C ILE A 91 4.01 -5.96 10.85
N ALA A 92 4.15 -5.46 9.63
CA ALA A 92 4.51 -6.28 8.46
C ALA A 92 5.85 -7.00 8.66
N PHE A 93 6.85 -6.29 9.20
CA PHE A 93 8.14 -6.87 9.58
C PHE A 93 8.00 -7.95 10.65
N ASP A 94 7.27 -7.68 11.74
CA ASP A 94 7.12 -8.61 12.85
C ASP A 94 6.35 -9.88 12.41
N ILE A 95 5.32 -9.74 11.57
CA ILE A 95 4.60 -10.87 10.96
C ILE A 95 5.54 -11.68 10.07
N ALA A 96 6.28 -11.03 9.18
CA ALA A 96 7.19 -11.74 8.27
C ALA A 96 8.29 -12.50 9.03
N LYS A 97 8.90 -11.87 10.03
CA LYS A 97 10.02 -12.42 10.81
C LYS A 97 9.59 -13.50 11.80
N ASN A 98 8.49 -13.30 12.52
CA ASN A 98 8.12 -14.17 13.63
C ASN A 98 7.04 -15.19 13.27
N VAL A 99 6.21 -14.91 12.25
CA VAL A 99 5.08 -15.77 11.88
C VAL A 99 5.36 -16.51 10.58
N VAL A 100 5.71 -15.80 9.51
CA VAL A 100 5.89 -16.41 8.17
C VAL A 100 7.22 -17.18 8.08
N LEU A 101 8.35 -16.54 8.38
CA LEU A 101 9.68 -17.12 8.22
C LEU A 101 9.84 -18.49 8.89
N PRO A 102 9.41 -18.72 10.14
CA PRO A 102 9.52 -20.04 10.77
C PRO A 102 8.72 -21.13 10.04
N GLN A 103 7.55 -20.82 9.49
CA GLN A 103 6.73 -21.80 8.76
C GLN A 103 7.36 -22.15 7.42
N VAL A 104 7.95 -21.16 6.73
CA VAL A 104 8.68 -21.39 5.49
C VAL A 104 9.91 -22.26 5.73
N LEU A 105 10.66 -21.99 6.80
CA LEU A 105 11.81 -22.81 7.22
C LEU A 105 11.39 -24.26 7.52
N CYS A 106 10.27 -24.45 8.22
CA CYS A 106 9.71 -25.77 8.50
C CYS A 106 9.32 -26.50 7.20
N ALA A 107 8.60 -25.83 6.30
CA ALA A 107 8.20 -26.39 5.01
C ALA A 107 9.40 -26.78 4.15
N TYR A 108 10.44 -25.93 4.11
CA TYR A 108 11.68 -26.20 3.39
C TYR A 108 12.44 -27.38 3.99
N SER A 109 12.57 -27.46 5.32
CA SER A 109 13.20 -28.61 6.00
C SER A 109 12.50 -29.93 5.67
N ASN A 110 11.16 -29.93 5.66
CA ASN A 110 10.37 -31.12 5.32
C ASN A 110 10.53 -31.50 3.85
N ALA A 111 10.57 -30.52 2.93
CA ALA A 111 10.81 -30.76 1.51
C ALA A 111 12.17 -31.42 1.26
N LEU A 112 13.23 -30.95 1.93
CA LEU A 112 14.57 -31.53 1.82
C LEU A 112 14.61 -32.98 2.32
N LYS A 113 14.05 -33.25 3.51
CA LYS A 113 13.98 -34.62 4.08
C LYS A 113 13.22 -35.57 3.16
N THR A 114 12.06 -35.14 2.66
CA THR A 114 11.23 -35.94 1.75
C THR A 114 12.00 -36.26 0.47
N ASN A 115 12.71 -35.27 -0.08
CA ASN A 115 13.51 -35.45 -1.30
C ASN A 115 14.69 -36.44 -1.09
N GLU A 116 15.38 -36.35 0.04
CA GLU A 116 16.47 -37.28 0.38
C GLU A 116 15.94 -38.72 0.56
N MET A 117 14.81 -38.88 1.25
CA MET A 117 14.15 -40.18 1.43
C MET A 117 13.70 -40.77 0.09
N ALA A 118 13.11 -39.96 -0.80
CA ALA A 118 12.67 -40.39 -2.12
C ALA A 118 13.84 -40.90 -2.96
N LYS A 119 14.97 -40.17 -2.98
CA LYS A 119 16.20 -40.60 -3.67
C LYS A 119 16.76 -41.90 -3.11
N THR A 120 16.80 -42.03 -1.78
CA THR A 120 17.33 -43.23 -1.10
C THR A 120 16.50 -44.47 -1.41
N GLN A 121 15.19 -44.31 -1.57
CA GLN A 121 14.26 -45.41 -1.85
C GLN A 121 14.04 -45.66 -3.36
N GLY A 122 14.67 -44.88 -4.25
CA GLY A 122 14.54 -45.02 -5.70
C GLY A 122 13.22 -44.49 -6.28
N PHE A 123 12.50 -43.64 -5.54
CA PHE A 123 11.29 -42.96 -6.01
C PHE A 123 11.61 -41.62 -6.71
N TYR A 124 10.59 -41.04 -7.34
CA TYR A 124 10.70 -39.74 -8.00
C TYR A 124 11.11 -38.63 -7.00
N ALA A 125 12.17 -37.90 -7.33
CA ALA A 125 12.72 -36.84 -6.49
C ALA A 125 11.95 -35.52 -6.65
N VAL A 126 11.77 -34.79 -5.54
CA VAL A 126 11.01 -33.52 -5.50
C VAL A 126 11.96 -32.31 -5.56
N ASP A 127 13.05 -32.44 -6.32
CA ASP A 127 14.14 -31.45 -6.39
C ASP A 127 13.69 -30.06 -6.83
N GLY A 128 12.72 -29.99 -7.75
CA GLY A 128 12.19 -28.72 -8.24
C GLY A 128 11.50 -27.91 -7.14
N TYR A 129 10.62 -28.56 -6.37
CA TYR A 129 9.88 -27.94 -5.27
C TYR A 129 10.81 -27.48 -4.14
N ALA A 130 11.78 -28.32 -3.76
CA ALA A 130 12.76 -27.95 -2.74
C ALA A 130 13.60 -26.76 -3.18
N ARG A 131 14.06 -26.72 -4.45
CA ARG A 131 14.82 -25.59 -4.98
C ARG A 131 14.01 -24.30 -4.97
N GLU A 132 12.77 -24.35 -5.45
CA GLU A 132 11.89 -23.19 -5.49
C GLU A 132 11.65 -22.62 -4.08
N LEU A 133 11.34 -23.46 -3.09
CA LEU A 133 11.20 -23.04 -1.70
C LEU A 133 12.48 -22.38 -1.15
N GLY A 134 13.64 -22.95 -1.46
CA GLY A 134 14.93 -22.38 -1.03
C GLY A 134 15.20 -21.00 -1.62
N GLU A 135 14.89 -20.78 -2.91
CA GLU A 135 15.00 -19.47 -3.55
C GLU A 135 14.05 -18.43 -2.93
N LYS A 136 12.81 -18.83 -2.63
CA LYS A 136 11.85 -17.94 -1.97
C LYS A 136 12.21 -17.63 -0.53
N LEU A 137 12.74 -18.61 0.22
CA LEU A 137 13.22 -18.42 1.58
C LEU A 137 14.36 -17.39 1.61
N LYS A 138 15.34 -17.51 0.70
CA LYS A 138 16.40 -16.51 0.56
C LYS A 138 15.83 -15.12 0.26
N GLY A 139 14.89 -15.04 -0.69
CA GLY A 139 14.22 -13.77 -1.03
C GLY A 139 13.46 -13.17 0.16
N LEU A 140 12.84 -14.00 1.00
CA LEU A 140 12.14 -13.58 2.21
C LEU A 140 13.11 -13.00 3.24
N GLU A 141 14.25 -13.67 3.51
CA GLU A 141 15.28 -13.16 4.43
C GLU A 141 15.83 -11.82 3.96
N GLU A 142 16.14 -11.68 2.66
CA GLU A 142 16.60 -10.43 2.07
C GLU A 142 15.54 -9.32 2.19
N ALA A 143 14.26 -9.65 2.00
CA ALA A 143 13.16 -8.70 2.13
C ALA A 143 12.92 -8.27 3.58
N ILE A 144 13.03 -9.19 4.53
CA ILE A 144 12.94 -8.89 5.97
C ILE A 144 14.09 -7.95 6.38
N ALA A 145 15.32 -8.21 5.92
CA ALA A 145 16.47 -7.34 6.20
C ALA A 145 16.30 -5.94 5.60
N LYS A 146 15.81 -5.85 4.35
CA LYS A 146 15.46 -4.56 3.72
C LYS A 146 14.39 -3.82 4.51
N MET A 147 13.35 -4.53 4.97
CA MET A 147 12.29 -3.95 5.77
C MET A 147 12.82 -3.41 7.11
N GLU A 148 13.69 -4.18 7.78
CA GLU A 148 14.34 -3.76 9.02
C GLU A 148 15.14 -2.46 8.83
N SER A 149 15.88 -2.34 7.73
CA SER A 149 16.60 -1.11 7.39
C SER A 149 15.68 0.07 7.06
N ALA A 150 14.57 -0.19 6.37
CA ALA A 150 13.62 0.84 5.94
C ALA A 150 12.85 1.46 7.11
N LEU A 151 12.63 0.72 8.21
CA LEU A 151 11.93 1.24 9.39
C LEU A 151 12.63 2.47 10.03
N GLY A 152 13.95 2.61 9.85
CA GLY A 152 14.71 3.76 10.32
C GLY A 152 14.79 4.92 9.31
N ASP A 153 14.23 4.76 8.12
CA ASP A 153 14.31 5.72 7.02
C ASP A 153 12.97 6.46 6.82
N LYS A 154 12.85 7.21 5.72
CA LYS A 154 11.64 7.91 5.34
C LYS A 154 10.52 6.93 4.97
N HIS A 155 9.29 7.41 5.11
CA HIS A 155 8.08 6.64 4.86
C HIS A 155 7.99 6.07 3.43
N GLU A 156 8.57 6.70 2.41
CA GLU A 156 8.63 6.15 1.05
C GLU A 156 9.40 4.82 1.01
N ALA A 157 10.54 4.75 1.71
CA ALA A 157 11.33 3.52 1.80
C ALA A 157 10.56 2.42 2.54
N ILE A 158 9.79 2.77 3.58
CA ILE A 158 8.92 1.82 4.30
C ILE A 158 7.83 1.27 3.38
N LEU A 159 7.17 2.14 2.60
CA LEU A 159 6.13 1.75 1.64
C LEU A 159 6.67 0.79 0.57
N ASP A 160 7.82 1.13 -0.02
CA ASP A 160 8.46 0.30 -1.05
C ASP A 160 8.91 -1.06 -0.50
N ALA A 161 9.54 -1.06 0.68
CA ALA A 161 9.97 -2.28 1.34
C ALA A 161 8.78 -3.17 1.73
N MET A 162 7.70 -2.58 2.25
CA MET A 162 6.47 -3.29 2.61
C MET A 162 5.79 -3.90 1.38
N ALA A 163 5.71 -3.16 0.26
CA ALA A 163 5.16 -3.66 -1.00
C ALA A 163 5.97 -4.84 -1.56
N ASN A 164 7.30 -4.74 -1.54
CA ASN A 164 8.18 -5.82 -1.98
C ASN A 164 8.07 -7.06 -1.07
N LEU A 165 8.05 -6.86 0.25
CA LEU A 165 7.88 -7.93 1.23
C LEU A 165 6.57 -8.69 1.00
N ARG A 166 5.46 -7.96 0.78
CA ARG A 166 4.16 -8.55 0.45
C ARG A 166 4.22 -9.43 -0.79
N ILE A 167 4.80 -8.95 -1.89
CA ILE A 167 4.91 -9.74 -3.14
C ILE A 167 5.63 -11.07 -2.92
N ILE A 168 6.65 -11.08 -2.04
CA ILE A 168 7.41 -12.29 -1.74
C ILE A 168 6.59 -13.25 -0.87
N VAL A 169 5.94 -12.74 0.17
CA VAL A 169 5.07 -13.53 1.05
C VAL A 169 3.89 -14.14 0.27
N ASP A 170 3.22 -13.37 -0.59
CA ASP A 170 2.11 -13.84 -1.42
C ASP A 170 2.55 -14.99 -2.36
N LYS A 171 3.78 -14.92 -2.89
CA LYS A 171 4.35 -16.01 -3.71
C LYS A 171 4.61 -17.26 -2.87
N ILE A 172 5.11 -17.10 -1.64
CA ILE A 172 5.37 -18.20 -0.73
C ILE A 172 4.06 -18.87 -0.31
N GLU A 173 2.98 -18.11 -0.07
CA GLU A 173 1.66 -18.65 0.27
C GLU A 173 1.17 -19.69 -0.75
N SER A 174 1.52 -19.49 -2.02
CA SER A 174 1.11 -20.40 -3.10
C SER A 174 1.89 -21.72 -3.15
N ILE A 175 3.03 -21.79 -2.47
CA ILE A 175 3.95 -22.94 -2.48
C ILE A 175 3.85 -23.72 -1.17
N VAL A 176 3.74 -23.03 -0.04
CA VAL A 176 3.64 -23.66 1.28
C VAL A 176 2.30 -24.39 1.43
N PRO A 177 2.29 -25.63 1.96
CA PRO A 177 1.05 -26.36 2.20
C PRO A 177 0.10 -25.59 3.13
N ASP A 178 -1.19 -25.62 2.80
CA ASP A 178 -2.25 -24.88 3.50
C ASP A 178 -2.27 -25.15 5.01
N GLU A 179 -2.14 -26.41 5.41
CA GLU A 179 -2.10 -26.85 6.82
C GLU A 179 -0.96 -26.23 7.63
N LYS A 180 0.11 -25.79 6.96
CA LYS A 180 1.29 -25.17 7.60
C LYS A 180 1.30 -23.65 7.46
N TRP A 181 0.36 -23.09 6.70
CA TRP A 181 0.29 -21.65 6.50
C TRP A 181 -0.33 -20.98 7.75
N PRO A 182 0.34 -19.97 8.34
CA PRO A 182 -0.06 -19.46 9.65
C PRO A 182 -1.15 -18.38 9.60
N LEU A 183 -1.50 -17.86 8.42
CA LEU A 183 -2.42 -16.75 8.24
C LEU A 183 -3.66 -17.23 7.48
N PRO A 184 -4.87 -16.74 7.81
CA PRO A 184 -6.05 -17.01 7.01
C PRO A 184 -5.85 -16.51 5.58
N LYS A 185 -6.13 -17.36 4.60
CA LYS A 185 -6.09 -16.97 3.19
C LYS A 185 -7.27 -16.08 2.86
N TYR A 186 -7.14 -15.26 1.81
CA TYR A 186 -8.24 -14.40 1.35
C TYR A 186 -9.53 -15.18 1.06
N ARG A 187 -9.42 -16.42 0.56
CA ARG A 187 -10.59 -17.29 0.34
C ARG A 187 -11.35 -17.56 1.64
N GLU A 188 -10.63 -17.78 2.72
CA GLU A 188 -11.21 -18.10 4.02
C GLU A 188 -11.85 -16.85 4.62
N MET A 189 -11.14 -15.71 4.60
CA MET A 189 -11.66 -14.44 5.11
C MET A 189 -12.90 -13.93 4.37
N LEU A 190 -13.02 -14.22 3.07
CA LEU A 190 -14.08 -13.65 2.23
C LEU A 190 -15.29 -14.57 2.06
N PHE A 191 -15.12 -15.89 2.14
CA PHE A 191 -16.17 -16.84 1.73
C PHE A 191 -16.48 -17.94 2.75
N ILE A 192 -15.69 -18.09 3.81
CA ILE A 192 -15.98 -19.05 4.87
C ILE A 192 -16.75 -18.31 5.97
N TYR A 193 -18.03 -18.64 6.11
CA TYR A 193 -18.93 -18.15 7.16
C TYR A 193 -18.99 -19.12 8.33
#